data_AF-A0A954BPS9-F1
#
_entry.id   AF-A0A954BPS9-F1
#
_cell.length_a   1.000
_cell.length_b   1.000
_cell.length_c   1.000
_cell.angle_alpha   90.00
_cell.angle_beta   90.00
_cell.angle_gamma   90.00
#
_symmetry.space_group_name_H-M   'P 1'
#
loop_
_entity.id
_entity.type
_entity.pdbx_description
1 polymer ?
#
loop_
_entity_poly.entity_id
_entity_poly.type
_entity_poly.pdbx_seq_one_letter_code
_entity_poly.pdbx_strand_id
1 'polypeptide(L)'
;MFGSSKAKVTLAPGSRFKRRIGGLFTELAEVLWVNEEPSGIPHVHYVVQLHYEGTDLTSEASHDRRTLSLAAFCSRYRGAEVV
;
A
#
# COMPACT_ATOMS: atom_id res chain seq x y z
N MET A 1 -4.60 31.19 -7.59
CA MET A 1 -5.31 29.90 -7.49
C MET A 1 -4.29 28.80 -7.72
N PHE A 2 -3.76 28.16 -6.67
CA PHE A 2 -2.92 26.99 -6.84
C PHE A 2 -3.84 25.77 -6.96
N GLY A 3 -4.05 25.33 -8.21
CA GLY A 3 -4.63 24.03 -8.49
C GLY A 3 -3.64 22.95 -8.07
N SER A 4 -3.54 22.68 -6.76
CA SER A 4 -2.99 21.42 -6.29
C SER A 4 -3.98 20.34 -6.70
N SER A 5 -3.78 19.79 -7.89
CA SER A 5 -4.39 18.54 -8.32
C SER A 5 -3.89 17.45 -7.36
N LYS A 6 -4.51 17.38 -6.18
CA LYS A 6 -4.45 16.20 -5.34
C LYS A 6 -5.20 15.17 -6.15
N ALA A 7 -4.46 14.41 -6.96
CA ALA A 7 -4.97 13.20 -7.57
C ALA A 7 -5.70 12.46 -6.45
N LYS A 8 -7.02 12.39 -6.56
CA LYS A 8 -7.85 11.64 -5.61
C LYS A 8 -7.38 10.21 -5.81
N VAL A 9 -6.57 9.72 -4.88
CA VAL A 9 -6.00 8.38 -4.98
C VAL A 9 -7.16 7.41 -4.90
N THR A 10 -7.56 6.89 -6.06
CA THR A 10 -8.64 5.92 -6.16
C THR A 10 -8.06 4.59 -5.74
N LEU A 11 -8.50 4.08 -4.60
CA LEU A 11 -8.12 2.76 -4.12
C LEU A 11 -8.86 1.70 -4.95
N ALA A 12 -8.21 1.20 -6.00
CA ALA A 12 -8.74 0.18 -6.89
C ALA A 12 -7.84 -1.07 -6.90
N PRO A 13 -8.35 -2.25 -7.28
CA PRO A 13 -7.51 -3.39 -7.64
C PRO A 13 -6.39 -2.99 -8.60
N GLY A 14 -5.17 -3.47 -8.34
CA GLY A 14 -3.95 -3.11 -9.06
C GLY A 14 -3.30 -1.80 -8.63
N SER A 15 -3.92 -1.01 -7.74
CA SER A 15 -3.32 0.23 -7.23
C SER A 15 -2.10 -0.09 -6.36
N ARG A 16 -0.99 0.60 -6.62
CA ARG A 16 0.28 0.39 -5.90
C ARG A 16 0.66 1.60 -5.06
N PHE A 17 1.19 1.31 -3.88
CA PHE A 17 1.56 2.30 -2.88
C PHE A 17 2.98 2.02 -2.41
N LYS A 18 3.82 3.04 -2.43
CA LYS A 18 5.19 2.99 -1.96
C LYS A 18 5.36 3.83 -0.70
N ARG A 19 5.87 3.22 0.37
CA ARG A 19 6.11 3.87 1.65
C ARG A 19 7.50 3.55 2.19
N ARG A 20 8.24 4.56 2.64
CA ARG A 20 9.49 4.36 3.37
C ARG A 20 9.22 4.04 4.83
N ILE A 21 9.94 3.06 5.37
CA ILE A 21 9.87 2.62 6.77
C ILE A 21 11.27 2.71 7.37
N GLY A 22 11.41 3.43 8.48
CA GLY A 22 12.65 3.44 9.29
C GLY A 22 13.92 3.88 8.55
N GLY A 23 13.79 4.66 7.46
CA GLY A 23 14.90 5.23 6.70
C GLY A 23 15.69 4.24 5.82
N LEU A 24 15.58 2.94 6.06
CA LEU A 24 16.35 1.89 5.37
C LEU A 24 15.47 0.87 4.64
N PHE A 25 14.14 0.95 4.76
CA PHE A 25 13.24 0.02 4.11
C PHE A 25 12.23 0.75 3.23
N THR A 26 11.89 0.14 2.11
CA THR A 26 10.77 0.53 1.26
C THR A 26 9.73 -0.59 1.26
N GLU A 27 8.51 -0.23 1.64
CA GLU A 27 7.32 -1.07 1.58
C GLU A 27 6.54 -0.74 0.30
N LEU A 28 6.35 -1.74 -0.56
CA LEU A 28 5.51 -1.68 -1.74
C LEU A 28 4.26 -2.50 -1.51
N ALA A 29 3.10 -1.87 -1.57
CA ALA A 29 1.82 -2.55 -1.44
C ALA A 29 1.03 -2.48 -2.73
N GLU A 30 0.50 -3.62 -3.18
CA GLU A 30 -0.41 -3.70 -4.32
C GLU A 30 -1.77 -4.19 -3.83
N VAL A 31 -2.81 -3.39 -4.06
CA VAL A 31 -4.18 -3.73 -3.74
C VAL A 31 -4.64 -4.83 -4.69
N LEU A 32 -5.01 -5.99 -4.16
CA LEU A 32 -5.57 -7.09 -4.92
C LEU A 32 -7.07 -6.92 -5.10
N TRP A 33 -7.77 -6.65 -4.00
CA TRP A 33 -9.21 -6.38 -4.02
C TRP A 33 -9.63 -5.50 -2.85
N VAL A 34 -10.83 -4.92 -2.95
CA VAL A 34 -11.54 -4.32 -1.83
C VAL A 34 -12.90 -5.01 -1.73
N ASN A 35 -13.25 -5.56 -0.58
CA ASN A 35 -14.53 -6.22 -0.35
C ASN A 35 -15.20 -5.67 0.91
N GLU A 36 -16.53 -5.58 0.91
CA GLU A 36 -17.30 -5.32 2.12
C GLU A 36 -17.55 -6.64 2.84
N GLU A 37 -17.10 -6.75 4.09
CA GLU A 37 -17.43 -7.90 4.91
C GLU A 37 -18.90 -7.85 5.37
N PRO A 38 -19.49 -8.98 5.81
CA PRO A 38 -20.86 -9.01 6.35
C PRO A 38 -21.09 -8.05 7.53
N SER A 39 -20.01 -7.60 8.19
CA SER A 39 -20.02 -6.56 9.22
C SER A 39 -20.28 -5.14 8.69
N GLY A 40 -20.35 -4.96 7.36
CA GLY A 40 -20.47 -3.67 6.69
C GLY A 40 -19.16 -2.86 6.64
N ILE A 41 -18.05 -3.43 7.13
CA ILE A 41 -16.76 -2.75 7.14
C ILE A 41 -15.98 -3.15 5.88
N PRO A 42 -15.61 -2.18 5.02
CA PRO A 42 -14.79 -2.47 3.85
C PRO A 42 -13.38 -2.87 4.27
N HIS A 43 -12.87 -3.95 3.66
CA HIS A 43 -11.53 -4.48 3.86
C HIS A 43 -10.76 -4.48 2.54
N VAL A 44 -9.47 -4.17 2.65
CA VAL A 44 -8.52 -4.10 1.56
C VAL A 44 -7.60 -5.30 1.69
N HIS A 45 -7.57 -6.12 0.64
CA HIS A 45 -6.69 -7.26 0.53
C HIS A 45 -5.56 -6.84 -0.41
N TYR A 46 -4.33 -6.96 0.04
CA TYR A 46 -3.17 -6.47 -0.68
C TYR A 46 -1.97 -7.39 -0.47
N VAL A 47 -1.06 -7.40 -1.43
CA VAL A 47 0.28 -7.96 -1.25
C VAL A 47 1.21 -6.87 -0.82
N VAL A 48 2.16 -7.19 0.05
CA VAL A 48 3.22 -6.28 0.45
C VAL A 48 4.58 -6.91 0.18
N GLN A 49 5.49 -6.10 -0.36
CA GLN A 49 6.89 -6.42 -0.54
C GLN A 49 7.72 -5.45 0.28
N LEU A 50 8.71 -5.96 1.02
CA LEU A 50 9.66 -5.15 1.78
C LEU A 50 11.03 -5.25 1.13
N HIS A 51 11.60 -4.11 0.79
CA HIS A 51 12.93 -3.97 0.23
C HIS A 51 13.83 -3.24 1.22
N TYR A 52 15.02 -3.77 1.47
CA TYR A 52 16.07 -3.07 2.22
C TYR A 52 16.90 -2.21 1.27
N GLU A 53 17.07 -0.93 1.60
CA GLU A 53 17.94 0.00 0.89
C GLU A 53 19.39 -0.27 1.37
N GLY A 54 20.21 -0.92 0.54
CA GLY A 54 21.64 -1.11 0.82
C GLY A 54 22.20 -2.52 0.63
N THR A 55 21.41 -3.46 0.13
CA THR A 55 21.91 -4.78 -0.29
C THR A 55 21.52 -5.05 -1.72
N ASP A 56 22.49 -5.48 -2.53
CA ASP A 56 22.26 -6.16 -3.83
C ASP A 56 21.68 -7.54 -3.55
N LEU A 57 20.49 -7.58 -2.95
CA LEU A 57 19.83 -8.82 -2.65
C LEU A 57 18.76 -9.05 -3.71
N THR A 58 19.16 -9.85 -4.69
CA THR A 58 18.38 -10.92 -5.34
C THR A 58 17.76 -11.90 -4.31
N SER A 59 17.37 -11.42 -3.14
CA SER A 59 16.63 -12.18 -2.14
C SER A 59 15.17 -12.04 -2.50
N GLU A 60 14.51 -13.18 -2.69
CA GLU A 60 13.08 -13.28 -2.96
C GLU A 60 12.33 -12.20 -2.20
N ALA A 61 11.76 -11.23 -2.92
CA ALA A 61 10.87 -10.25 -2.33
C ALA A 61 9.76 -11.06 -1.65
N SER A 62 9.77 -11.10 -0.32
CA SER A 62 8.77 -11.84 0.44
C SER A 62 7.43 -11.15 0.15
N HIS A 63 6.61 -11.81 -0.65
CA HIS A 63 5.26 -11.36 -0.95
C HIS A 63 4.37 -11.83 0.19
N ASP A 64 4.09 -10.94 1.12
CA ASP A 64 3.18 -11.23 2.22
C ASP A 64 1.77 -10.74 1.86
N ARG A 65 0.77 -11.62 1.97
CA ARG A 65 -0.63 -11.28 1.71
C ARG A 65 -1.26 -10.79 3.00
N ARG A 66 -1.80 -9.58 2.99
CA ARG A 66 -2.39 -8.94 4.16
C ARG A 66 -3.80 -8.44 3.88
N THR A 67 -4.57 -8.39 4.95
CA THR A 67 -5.91 -7.78 4.97
C THR A 67 -5.95 -6.72 6.06
N LEU A 68 -6.46 -5.54 5.72
CA LEU A 68 -6.74 -4.47 6.67
C LEU A 68 -8.12 -3.89 6.38
N SER A 69 -8.78 -3.33 7.39
CA SER A 69 -9.92 -2.45 7.12
C SER A 69 -9.48 -1.28 6.23
N LEU A 70 -10.39 -0.75 5.42
CA LEU A 70 -10.13 0.38 4.54
C LEU A 70 -9.54 1.57 5.30
N ALA A 71 -10.10 1.89 6.47
CA ALA A 71 -9.62 2.97 7.32
C ALA A 71 -8.17 2.71 7.79
N ALA A 72 -7.84 1.49 8.21
CA ALA A 72 -6.49 1.12 8.64
C ALA A 72 -5.50 1.15 7.47
N PHE A 73 -5.90 0.68 6.29
CA PHE A 73 -5.09 0.75 5.07
C PHE A 73 -4.78 2.20 4.70
N CYS A 74 -5.80 3.07 4.60
CA CYS A 74 -5.63 4.48 4.29
C CYS A 74 -4.77 5.20 5.32
N SER A 75 -4.89 4.86 6.62
CA SER A 75 -4.04 5.41 7.66
C SER A 75 -2.59 4.95 7.52
N ARG A 76 -2.35 3.66 7.21
CA ARG A 76 -1.00 3.10 7.06
C ARG A 76 -0.24 3.73 5.88
N TYR A 77 -0.91 3.90 4.74
CA TYR A 77 -0.34 4.45 3.52
C TYR A 77 -0.66 5.94 3.34
N ARG A 78 -0.98 6.64 4.43
CA ARG A 78 -1.18 8.09 4.41
C ARG A 78 0.12 8.78 4.01
N GLY A 79 0.11 9.50 2.89
CA GLY A 79 1.30 10.17 2.37
C GLY A 79 2.28 9.23 1.65
N ALA A 80 1.88 7.98 1.38
CA ALA A 80 2.61 7.10 0.47
C ALA A 80 2.55 7.65 -0.97
N GLU A 81 3.59 7.35 -1.73
CA GLU A 81 3.63 7.63 -3.16
C GLU A 81 2.77 6.59 -3.89
N VAL A 82 1.97 7.03 -4.86
CA VAL A 82 1.23 6.13 -5.76
C VAL A 82 2.12 5.88 -6.98
N VAL A 83 2.31 4.61 -7.32
CA VAL A 83 3.24 4.15 -8.37
C VAL A 83 2.55 3.30 -9.42
#